data_AF-A0A351BJD1-F1
#
_entry.id   AF-A0A351BJD1-F1
#
_cell.length_a   1.000
_cell.length_b   1.000
_cell.length_c   1.000
_cell.angle_alpha   90.00
_cell.angle_beta   90.00
_cell.angle_gamma   90.00
#
_symmetry.space_group_name_H-M   'P 1'
#
loop_
_entity.id
_entity.type
_entity.pdbx_description
1 polymer ?
#
loop_
_entity_poly.entity_id
_entity_poly.type
_entity_poly.pdbx_seq_one_letter_code
_entity_poly.pdbx_strand_id
1 'polypeptide(L)'
;MKAPLKRSNAPIFWALFGAGGMLSALLGPMLVFITGLAVPLGLLLPADTMSYPKMLAFAQNFIGKGFIFAIIALFLWHAAHRIFHSLHDIGIHAGT
;
A
#
# COMPACT_ATOMS: atom_id res chain seq x y z
N MET A 1 2.32 45.12 -7.02
CA MET A 1 1.73 43.98 -6.28
C MET A 1 2.37 42.70 -6.80
N LYS A 2 2.80 41.77 -5.94
CA LYS A 2 3.32 40.46 -6.40
C LYS A 2 2.17 39.64 -6.98
N ALA A 3 2.42 38.96 -8.10
CA ALA A 3 1.44 38.04 -8.67
C ALA A 3 1.10 36.93 -7.65
N PRO A 4 -0.16 36.49 -7.56
CA PRO A 4 -0.54 35.42 -6.66
C PRO A 4 0.15 34.11 -7.06
N LEU A 5 0.65 33.36 -6.07
CA LEU A 5 1.27 32.05 -6.29
C LEU A 5 0.23 31.02 -6.73
N LYS A 6 0.62 30.11 -7.62
CA LYS A 6 -0.21 28.97 -8.02
C LYS A 6 -0.35 28.01 -6.85
N ARG A 7 -1.59 27.64 -6.51
CA ARG A 7 -1.87 26.63 -5.46
C ARG A 7 -1.32 25.26 -5.90
N SER A 8 -0.59 24.61 -4.98
CA SER A 8 -0.06 23.25 -5.20
C SER A 8 -1.17 22.20 -5.17
N ASN A 9 -1.00 21.15 -6.00
CA ASN A 9 -1.81 19.93 -5.98
C ASN A 9 -1.33 18.89 -4.95
N ALA A 10 -0.24 19.16 -4.24
CA ALA A 10 0.35 18.27 -3.23
C ALA A 10 -0.65 17.68 -2.21
N PRO A 11 -1.69 18.42 -1.72
CA PRO A 11 -2.62 17.87 -0.74
C PRO A 11 -3.33 16.57 -1.17
N ILE A 12 -3.58 16.39 -2.48
CA ILE A 12 -4.25 15.18 -3.00
C ILE A 12 -3.35 13.96 -2.83
N PHE A 13 -2.07 14.09 -3.19
CA PHE A 13 -1.09 13.02 -3.08
C PHE A 13 -0.73 12.72 -1.62
N TRP A 14 -0.63 13.77 -0.79
CA TRP A 14 -0.39 13.64 0.63
C TRP A 14 -1.51 12.89 1.36
N ALA A 15 -2.78 13.09 0.97
CA ALA A 15 -3.89 12.36 1.55
C ALA A 15 -3.78 10.85 1.30
N LEU A 16 -3.43 10.45 0.08
CA LEU A 16 -3.28 9.05 -0.29
C LEU A 16 -2.02 8.42 0.34
N PHE A 17 -0.92 9.18 0.39
CA PHE A 17 0.30 8.81 1.13
C PHE A 17 0.01 8.59 2.61
N GLY A 18 -0.72 9.50 3.25
CA GLY A 18 -1.08 9.41 4.67
C GLY A 18 -1.99 8.23 4.96
N ALA A 19 -3.02 8.03 4.15
CA ALA A 19 -3.93 6.90 4.28
C ALA A 19 -3.18 5.55 4.12
N GLY A 20 -2.35 5.41 3.08
CA GLY A 20 -1.53 4.22 2.89
C GLY A 20 -0.47 4.01 3.97
N GLY A 21 0.07 5.09 4.53
CA GLY A 21 1.01 5.04 5.65
C GLY A 21 0.36 4.50 6.91
N MET A 22 -0.82 5.00 7.26
CA MET A 22 -1.57 4.49 8.41
C MET A 22 -1.95 3.02 8.21
N LEU A 23 -2.47 2.67 7.04
CA LEU A 23 -2.90 1.30 6.74
C LEU A 23 -1.72 0.31 6.79
N SER A 24 -0.55 0.70 6.26
CA SER A 24 0.65 -0.12 6.29
C SER A 24 1.25 -0.26 7.68
N ALA A 25 1.20 0.78 8.51
CA ALA A 25 1.61 0.68 9.90
C ALA A 25 0.73 -0.30 10.71
N LEU A 26 -0.58 -0.28 10.49
CA LEU A 26 -1.53 -1.12 11.24
C LEU A 26 -1.56 -2.58 10.75
N LEU A 27 -1.56 -2.79 9.43
CA LEU A 27 -1.81 -4.11 8.83
C LEU A 27 -0.57 -4.74 8.19
N GLY A 28 0.39 -3.93 7.76
CA GLY A 28 1.57 -4.38 7.03
C GLY A 28 2.35 -5.50 7.73
N PRO A 29 2.69 -5.38 9.04
CA PRO A 29 3.43 -6.41 9.74
C PRO A 29 2.76 -7.79 9.69
N MET A 30 1.45 -7.85 9.97
CA MET A 30 0.72 -9.11 9.98
C MET A 30 0.47 -9.66 8.58
N LEU A 31 0.26 -8.80 7.58
CA LEU A 31 0.13 -9.24 6.20
C LEU A 31 1.43 -9.87 5.68
N VAL A 32 2.57 -9.24 5.95
CA VAL A 32 3.90 -9.79 5.60
C VAL A 32 4.15 -11.09 6.35
N PHE A 33 3.87 -11.12 7.66
CA PHE A 33 4.05 -12.33 8.45
C PHE A 33 3.19 -13.49 7.92
N ILE A 34 1.88 -13.29 7.73
CA ILE A 34 0.97 -14.36 7.30
C ILE A 34 1.33 -14.85 5.89
N THR A 35 1.44 -13.92 4.94
CA THR A 35 1.58 -14.28 3.52
C THR A 35 3.01 -14.62 3.11
N GLY A 36 4.01 -14.03 3.77
CA GLY A 36 5.44 -14.22 3.43
C GLY A 36 6.16 -15.24 4.29
N LEU A 37 5.70 -15.50 5.53
CA LEU A 37 6.40 -16.38 6.48
C LEU A 37 5.52 -17.52 6.98
N ALA A 38 4.41 -17.23 7.66
CA ALA A 38 3.63 -18.22 8.38
C ALA A 38 3.03 -19.28 7.45
N VAL A 39 2.37 -18.86 6.36
CA VAL A 39 1.78 -19.81 5.40
C VAL A 39 2.86 -20.55 4.60
N PRO A 40 3.86 -19.89 3.97
CA PRO A 40 4.88 -20.60 3.19
C PRO A 40 5.72 -21.59 3.99
N LEU A 41 5.94 -21.33 5.28
CA LEU A 41 6.75 -22.18 6.17
C LEU A 41 5.90 -23.12 7.04
N GLY A 42 4.56 -23.08 6.92
CA GLY A 42 3.67 -23.91 7.73
C GLY A 42 3.72 -23.60 9.23
N LEU A 43 4.01 -22.36 9.62
CA LEU A 43 4.13 -21.93 11.02
C LEU A 43 2.77 -21.48 11.56
N LEU A 44 2.39 -21.99 12.74
CA LEU A 44 1.27 -21.51 13.58
C LEU A 44 -0.14 -21.54 12.94
N LEU A 45 -0.26 -21.82 11.64
CA LEU A 45 -1.50 -21.84 10.88
C LEU A 45 -1.70 -23.20 10.21
N PRO A 46 -2.95 -23.70 10.09
CA PRO A 46 -3.24 -24.89 9.30
C PRO A 46 -2.69 -24.79 7.87
N ALA A 47 -2.18 -25.90 7.33
CA ALA A 47 -1.56 -25.93 6.01
C ALA A 47 -2.51 -25.47 4.88
N ASP A 48 -3.82 -25.64 5.08
CA ASP A 48 -4.85 -25.26 4.13
C ASP A 48 -5.44 -23.84 4.36
N THR A 49 -4.85 -23.04 5.26
CA THR A 49 -5.35 -21.69 5.63
C THR A 49 -5.54 -20.79 4.42
N MET A 50 -4.54 -20.73 3.53
CA MET A 50 -4.59 -19.98 2.28
C MET A 50 -4.58 -20.90 1.06
N SER A 51 -5.28 -22.04 1.13
CA SER A 51 -5.46 -22.90 -0.04
C SER A 51 -6.13 -22.14 -1.19
N TYR A 52 -5.81 -22.53 -2.43
CA TYR A 52 -6.33 -21.86 -3.62
C TYR A 52 -7.86 -21.66 -3.60
N PRO A 53 -8.70 -22.66 -3.27
CA PRO A 53 -10.15 -22.46 -3.24
C PRO A 53 -10.61 -21.40 -2.23
N LYS A 54 -9.99 -21.35 -1.04
CA LYS A 54 -10.32 -20.35 -0.01
C LYS A 54 -9.92 -18.94 -0.45
N MET A 55 -8.72 -18.80 -1.03
CA MET A 55 -8.25 -17.50 -1.52
C MET A 55 -9.05 -17.00 -2.72
N LEU A 56 -9.45 -17.90 -3.62
CA LEU A 56 -10.34 -17.57 -4.73
C LEU A 56 -11.71 -17.10 -4.22
N ALA A 57 -12.30 -17.82 -3.26
CA ALA A 57 -13.57 -17.43 -2.66
C ALA A 57 -13.47 -16.06 -1.95
N PHE A 58 -12.36 -15.81 -1.22
CA PHE A 58 -12.09 -14.51 -0.60
C PHE A 58 -11.99 -13.38 -1.63
N ALA A 59 -11.26 -13.59 -2.74
CA ALA A 59 -11.09 -12.59 -3.79
C ALA A 59 -12.37 -12.35 -4.62
N GLN A 60 -13.28 -13.34 -4.68
CA GLN A 60 -14.58 -13.21 -5.34
C GLN A 60 -15.62 -12.51 -4.45
N ASN A 61 -15.48 -12.57 -3.12
CA ASN A 61 -16.30 -11.79 -2.20
C ASN A 61 -16.08 -10.29 -2.37
N PHE A 62 -17.16 -9.50 -2.37
CA PHE A 62 -17.08 -8.04 -2.59
C PHE A 62 -16.21 -7.32 -1.55
N ILE A 63 -16.33 -7.69 -0.28
CA ILE A 63 -15.53 -7.11 0.81
C ILE A 63 -14.07 -7.53 0.68
N GLY A 64 -13.80 -8.81 0.42
CA GLY A 64 -12.44 -9.32 0.23
C GLY A 64 -11.74 -8.67 -0.96
N LYS A 65 -12.46 -8.49 -2.08
CA LYS A 65 -11.99 -7.74 -3.25
C LYS A 65 -11.67 -6.29 -2.93
N GLY A 66 -12.56 -5.59 -2.23
CA GLY A 66 -12.34 -4.21 -1.79
C GLY A 66 -11.13 -4.10 -0.86
N PHE A 67 -10.96 -5.06 0.06
CA PHE A 67 -9.81 -5.12 0.95
C PHE A 67 -8.49 -5.30 0.16
N ILE A 68 -8.42 -6.27 -0.76
CA ILE A 68 -7.24 -6.51 -1.61
C ILE A 68 -6.89 -5.23 -2.39
N PHE A 69 -7.87 -4.61 -3.03
CA PHE A 69 -7.66 -3.40 -3.80
C PHE A 69 -7.13 -2.26 -2.93
N ALA A 70 -7.77 -1.99 -1.79
CA ALA A 70 -7.38 -0.91 -0.89
C ALA A 70 -5.96 -1.09 -0.34
N ILE A 71 -5.62 -2.31 0.12
CA ILE A 71 -4.29 -2.63 0.66
C ILE A 71 -3.22 -2.41 -0.41
N ILE A 72 -3.38 -3.03 -1.58
CA ILE A 72 -2.37 -2.96 -2.64
C ILE A 72 -2.23 -1.51 -3.13
N ALA A 73 -3.34 -0.85 -3.47
CA ALA A 73 -3.30 0.49 -4.04
C ALA A 73 -2.71 1.51 -3.05
N LEU A 74 -3.12 1.48 -1.78
CA LEU A 74 -2.66 2.46 -0.80
C LEU A 74 -1.23 2.19 -0.32
N PHE A 75 -0.79 0.93 -0.20
CA PHE A 75 0.61 0.62 0.10
C PHE A 75 1.52 1.10 -1.04
N LEU A 76 1.11 0.85 -2.29
CA LEU A 76 1.84 1.36 -3.45
C LEU A 76 1.90 2.88 -3.46
N TRP A 77 0.79 3.55 -3.14
CA TRP A 77 0.82 5.02 -3.13
C TRP A 77 1.70 5.56 -2.00
N HIS A 78 1.66 4.93 -0.83
CA HIS A 78 2.56 5.28 0.26
C HIS A 78 4.04 5.14 -0.15
N ALA A 79 4.40 4.00 -0.76
CA ALA A 79 5.76 3.73 -1.21
C ALA A 79 6.20 4.67 -2.34
N ALA A 80 5.39 4.81 -3.39
CA ALA A 80 5.72 5.63 -4.55
C ALA A 80 5.86 7.11 -4.19
N HIS A 81 5.01 7.64 -3.29
CA HIS A 81 5.15 9.01 -2.80
C HIS A 81 6.48 9.25 -2.07
N ARG A 82 6.90 8.30 -1.21
CA ARG A 82 8.22 8.36 -0.56
C ARG A 82 9.35 8.27 -1.58
N ILE A 83 9.30 7.31 -2.49
CA ILE A 83 10.32 7.13 -3.53
C ILE A 83 10.46 8.39 -4.37
N PHE A 84 9.35 8.99 -4.81
CA PHE A 84 9.36 10.24 -5.59
C PHE A 84 10.08 11.38 -4.85
N HIS A 85 9.72 11.64 -3.60
CA HIS A 85 10.38 12.67 -2.81
C HIS A 85 11.85 12.32 -2.50
N SER A 86 12.15 11.06 -2.18
CA SER A 86 13.53 10.62 -1.94
C SER A 86 14.41 10.73 -3.18
N LEU A 87 13.87 10.51 -4.38
CA LEU A 87 14.60 10.72 -5.64
C LEU A 87 14.97 12.19 -5.83
N HIS A 88 14.02 13.10 -5.56
CA HIS A 88 14.28 14.53 -5.59
C HIS A 88 15.36 14.92 -4.55
N ASP A 89 15.30 14.38 -3.33
CA ASP A 89 16.26 14.65 -2.27
C ASP A 89 17.70 14.22 -2.62
N ILE A 90 17.85 13.18 -3.45
CA ILE A 90 19.16 12.72 -3.94
C ILE A 90 19.53 13.30 -5.31
N GLY A 91 18.81 14.31 -5.79
CA GLY A 91 19.10 15.03 -7.02
C GLY A 91 18.66 14.34 -8.32
N ILE A 92 17.87 13.27 -8.24
CA ILE A 92 17.25 12.64 -9.40
C ILE A 92 15.92 13.34 -9.70
N HIS A 93 15.91 14.12 -10.77
CA HIS A 93 14.74 14.89 -11.19
C HIS A 93 13.95 14.07 -12.22
N ALA A 94 12.84 13.47 -11.79
CA ALA A 94 11.91 12.77 -12.66
C ALA A 94 10.91 13.77 -13.27
N GLY A 95 11.19 14.24 -14.48
CA GLY A 95 10.32 15.17 -15.22
C GLY A 95 10.52 16.65 -14.87
N THR A 96 10.05 17.52 -15.76
CA THR A 96 10.18 19.00 -15.71
C THR A 96 9.25 19.65 -14.69
#